data_AF-A0A832JTK8-F1
#
_entry.id   AF-A0A832JTK8-F1
#
_cell.length_a   1.000
_cell.length_b   1.000
_cell.length_c   1.000
_cell.angle_alpha   90.00
_cell.angle_beta   90.00
_cell.angle_gamma   90.00
#
_symmetry.space_group_name_H-M   'P 1'
#
loop_
_entity.id
_entity.type
_entity.pdbx_description
1 polymer ?
#
loop_
_entity_poly.entity_id
_entity_poly.type
_entity_poly.pdbx_seq_one_letter_code
_entity_poly.pdbx_strand_id
1 'polypeptide(L)'
;MSEIETIKLSLRDKIAEVLPDREGWVLVLREGNIGSIKIAKNLIGLSLDWEWHFVAPVIVYEEVDQRRVRLYRELKQREAQVERRGWLRYSYRWITGDTLTKVFPHLTPVTDLVERLNSDGRLQDLLRRSVIDELYINTYFTMDPGSDPNESIKRHYESPEKVGWLITAIKGPGSEWRFASIVRRIYELLDYLAGVLVDYTHEVERRLL
;
A
#
# COMPACT_ATOMS: atom_id res chain seq x y z
N MET A 1 13.47 -23.38 -9.19
CA MET A 1 12.18 -22.71 -9.45
C MET A 1 12.44 -21.22 -9.37
N SER A 2 12.04 -20.47 -10.39
CA SER A 2 12.24 -19.02 -10.41
C SER A 2 11.32 -18.31 -9.40
N GLU A 3 11.66 -17.07 -9.05
CA GLU A 3 10.83 -16.23 -8.16
C GLU A 3 9.43 -16.03 -8.76
N ILE A 4 9.34 -15.83 -10.08
CA ILE A 4 8.06 -15.67 -10.77
C ILE A 4 7.23 -16.96 -10.83
N GLU A 5 7.85 -18.13 -11.00
CA GLU A 5 7.16 -19.42 -10.85
C GLU A 5 6.61 -19.60 -9.44
N THR A 6 7.39 -19.19 -8.44
CA THR A 6 6.99 -19.24 -7.03
C THR A 6 5.78 -18.35 -6.76
N ILE A 7 5.77 -17.12 -7.30
CA ILE A 7 4.63 -16.20 -7.23
C ILE A 7 3.39 -16.81 -7.89
N LYS A 8 3.53 -17.31 -9.12
CA LYS A 8 2.44 -17.95 -9.86
C LYS A 8 1.85 -19.14 -9.11
N LEU A 9 2.69 -19.99 -8.51
CA LEU A 9 2.24 -21.14 -7.72
C LEU A 9 1.57 -20.74 -6.40
N SER A 10 1.88 -19.57 -5.86
CA SER A 10 1.37 -19.08 -4.58
C SER A 10 0.00 -18.43 -4.70
N LEU A 11 -0.23 -17.71 -5.79
CA LEU A 11 -1.48 -17.00 -6.05
C LEU A 11 -2.37 -17.73 -7.06
N ARG A 12 -1.83 -18.71 -7.79
CA ARG A 12 -2.55 -19.63 -8.69
C ARG A 12 -3.62 -18.95 -9.55
N ASP A 13 -4.86 -19.29 -9.28
CA ASP A 13 -6.09 -18.88 -9.95
C ASP A 13 -6.41 -17.40 -9.78
N LYS A 14 -5.77 -16.71 -8.83
CA LYS A 14 -5.98 -15.26 -8.61
C LYS A 14 -5.34 -14.39 -9.69
N ILE A 15 -4.34 -14.90 -10.41
CA ILE A 15 -3.61 -14.12 -11.43
C ILE A 15 -4.31 -14.26 -12.78
N ALA A 16 -4.67 -13.11 -13.37
CA ALA A 16 -5.14 -13.00 -14.75
C ALA A 16 -3.94 -12.96 -15.71
N GLU A 17 -2.99 -12.07 -15.41
CA GLU A 17 -1.85 -11.77 -16.27
C GLU A 17 -0.63 -11.38 -15.42
N VAL A 18 0.56 -11.63 -15.96
CA VAL A 18 1.84 -11.17 -15.39
C VAL A 18 2.54 -10.32 -16.43
N LEU A 19 2.74 -9.05 -16.11
CA LEU A 19 3.45 -8.09 -16.96
C LEU A 19 4.87 -7.88 -16.41
N PRO A 20 5.91 -7.96 -17.25
CA PRO A 20 7.25 -7.62 -16.83
C PRO A 20 7.36 -6.11 -16.54
N ASP A 21 8.05 -5.76 -15.45
CA ASP A 21 8.40 -4.39 -15.10
C ASP A 21 9.93 -4.29 -14.90
N ARG A 22 10.50 -3.08 -14.99
CA ARG A 22 11.96 -2.90 -14.88
C ARG A 22 12.54 -3.46 -13.57
N GLU A 23 11.77 -3.41 -12.49
CA GLU A 23 12.21 -3.76 -11.14
C GLU A 23 11.59 -5.08 -10.63
N GLY A 24 10.79 -5.76 -11.47
CA GLY A 24 10.10 -6.98 -11.09
C GLY A 24 8.91 -7.29 -11.98
N TRP A 25 7.73 -7.47 -11.37
CA TRP A 25 6.53 -7.90 -12.09
C TRP A 25 5.30 -7.15 -11.61
N VAL A 26 4.39 -6.83 -12.52
CA VAL A 26 3.03 -6.41 -12.20
C VAL A 26 2.10 -7.61 -12.40
N LEU A 27 1.42 -8.00 -11.34
CA LEU A 27 0.39 -9.04 -11.38
C LEU A 27 -0.97 -8.38 -11.55
N VAL A 28 -1.67 -8.70 -12.64
CA VAL A 28 -3.07 -8.32 -12.83
C VAL A 28 -3.93 -9.43 -12.22
N LEU A 29 -4.85 -9.05 -11.35
CA LEU A 29 -5.65 -9.99 -10.56
C LEU A 29 -7.04 -10.18 -11.20
N ARG A 30 -7.59 -11.40 -11.11
CA ARG A 30 -8.93 -11.71 -11.65
C ARG A 30 -10.05 -11.14 -10.80
N GLU A 31 -9.88 -11.22 -9.48
CA GLU A 31 -10.88 -10.93 -8.46
C GLU A 31 -10.20 -10.38 -7.21
N GLY A 32 -10.95 -9.61 -6.42
CA GLY A 32 -10.48 -8.97 -5.19
C GLY A 32 -10.80 -7.48 -5.16
N ASN A 33 -10.40 -6.81 -4.08
CA ASN A 33 -10.49 -5.37 -3.92
C ASN A 33 -9.32 -4.63 -4.59
N ILE A 34 -8.24 -5.35 -4.90
CA ILE A 34 -7.09 -4.84 -5.65
C ILE A 34 -7.08 -5.41 -7.07
N GLY A 35 -7.00 -4.52 -8.07
CA GLY A 35 -6.91 -4.93 -9.48
C GLY A 35 -5.50 -5.38 -9.89
N SER A 36 -4.46 -4.91 -9.20
CA SER A 36 -3.07 -5.27 -9.49
C SER A 36 -2.14 -5.16 -8.27
N ILE A 37 -1.02 -5.88 -8.31
CA ILE A 37 0.10 -5.74 -7.37
C ILE A 37 1.41 -5.70 -8.16
N LYS A 38 2.21 -4.65 -7.98
CA LYS A 38 3.62 -4.66 -8.37
C LYS A 38 4.43 -5.36 -7.27
N ILE A 39 5.19 -6.38 -7.65
CA ILE A 39 6.18 -7.05 -6.80
C ILE A 39 7.55 -6.72 -7.37
N ALA A 40 8.34 -5.95 -6.63
CA ALA A 40 9.67 -5.52 -7.01
C ALA A 40 10.73 -5.93 -6.00
N LYS A 41 11.95 -6.15 -6.48
CA LYS A 41 13.10 -6.52 -5.66
C LYS A 41 14.13 -5.40 -5.70
N ASN A 42 14.31 -4.73 -4.57
CA ASN A 42 15.14 -3.53 -4.48
C ASN A 42 16.37 -3.78 -3.63
N LEU A 43 17.51 -3.18 -4.02
CA LEU A 43 18.76 -3.26 -3.29
C LEU A 43 18.72 -2.29 -2.09
N ILE A 44 19.14 -2.75 -0.92
CA ILE A 44 19.15 -1.91 0.29
C ILE A 44 20.47 -1.12 0.36
N GLY A 45 20.44 0.16 0.02
CA GLY A 45 21.59 1.06 0.13
C GLY A 45 22.81 0.59 -0.68
N LEU A 46 23.99 0.59 -0.05
CA LEU A 46 25.24 0.04 -0.63
C LEU A 46 25.48 -1.43 -0.27
N SER A 47 24.55 -2.08 0.43
CA SER A 47 24.66 -3.49 0.78
C SER A 47 24.28 -4.39 -0.42
N LEU A 48 24.67 -5.66 -0.38
CA LEU A 48 24.18 -6.67 -1.33
C LEU A 48 22.88 -7.34 -0.87
N ASP A 49 22.21 -6.76 0.14
CA ASP A 49 20.94 -7.24 0.65
C ASP A 49 19.77 -6.67 -0.16
N TRP A 50 18.69 -7.46 -0.23
CA TRP A 50 17.50 -7.14 -1.01
C TRP A 50 16.27 -7.07 -0.13
N GLU A 51 15.36 -6.18 -0.49
CA GLU A 51 14.00 -6.14 0.04
C GLU A 51 12.97 -6.30 -1.07
N TRP A 52 11.82 -6.83 -0.67
CA TRP A 52 10.68 -7.04 -1.54
C TRP A 52 9.64 -5.96 -1.28
N HIS A 53 9.27 -5.26 -2.34
CA HIS A 53 8.23 -4.25 -2.34
C HIS A 53 6.98 -4.83 -2.99
N PHE A 54 5.86 -4.75 -2.27
CA PHE A 54 4.54 -5.10 -2.77
C PHE A 54 3.70 -3.83 -2.79
N VAL A 55 3.44 -3.31 -3.99
CA VAL A 55 2.73 -2.05 -4.19
C VAL A 55 1.39 -2.33 -4.86
N ALA A 56 0.30 -1.98 -4.20
CA ALA A 56 -1.06 -2.19 -4.67
C ALA A 56 -1.81 -0.85 -4.78
N PRO A 57 -2.11 -0.37 -6.00
CA PRO A 57 -3.00 0.77 -6.18
C PRO A 57 -4.46 0.33 -5.94
N VAL A 58 -5.19 1.15 -5.19
CA VAL A 58 -6.63 0.98 -4.91
C VAL A 58 -7.35 2.19 -5.46
N ILE A 59 -7.79 2.11 -6.72
CA ILE A 59 -8.45 3.22 -7.41
C ILE A 59 -9.95 3.18 -7.11
N VAL A 60 -10.48 4.26 -6.54
CA VAL A 60 -11.92 4.42 -6.27
C VAL A 60 -12.58 5.23 -7.40
N TYR A 61 -11.88 6.26 -7.89
CA TYR A 61 -12.34 7.09 -9.01
C TYR A 61 -11.21 7.30 -10.03
N GLU A 62 -11.45 6.89 -11.27
CA GLU A 62 -10.55 7.07 -12.42
C GLU A 62 -10.59 8.50 -12.99
N GLU A 63 -11.68 9.23 -12.77
CA GLU A 63 -11.85 10.61 -13.22
C GLU A 63 -11.97 11.55 -12.03
N VAL A 64 -11.38 12.74 -12.10
CA VAL A 64 -11.37 13.69 -10.97
C VAL A 64 -12.03 15.01 -11.37
N ASP A 65 -13.17 15.30 -10.74
CA ASP A 65 -13.81 16.61 -10.76
C ASP A 65 -13.45 17.42 -9.49
N GLN A 66 -13.98 18.64 -9.34
CA GLN A 66 -13.70 19.48 -8.18
C GLN A 66 -14.12 18.84 -6.83
N ARG A 67 -15.18 18.03 -6.82
CA ARG A 67 -15.63 17.33 -5.61
C ARG A 67 -14.63 16.24 -5.23
N ARG A 68 -14.13 15.50 -6.22
CA ARG A 68 -13.13 14.45 -6.06
C ARG A 68 -11.75 15.02 -5.70
N VAL A 69 -11.40 16.23 -6.15
CA VAL A 69 -10.22 16.96 -5.63
C VAL A 69 -10.36 17.22 -4.14
N ARG A 70 -11.53 17.71 -3.68
CA ARG A 70 -11.77 17.92 -2.24
C ARG A 70 -11.67 16.61 -1.46
N LEU A 71 -12.27 15.53 -1.96
CA LEU A 71 -12.17 14.20 -1.38
C LEU A 71 -10.70 13.74 -1.26
N TYR A 72 -9.93 13.83 -2.34
CA TYR A 72 -8.51 13.46 -2.32
C TYR A 72 -7.73 14.18 -1.21
N ARG A 73 -7.93 15.50 -1.08
CA ARG A 73 -7.26 16.31 -0.05
C ARG A 73 -7.69 15.94 1.36
N GLU A 74 -8.94 15.55 1.55
CA GLU A 74 -9.42 15.00 2.82
C GLU A 74 -8.77 13.65 3.14
N LEU A 75 -8.68 12.75 2.16
CA LEU A 75 -7.99 11.47 2.33
C LEU A 75 -6.50 11.66 2.64
N LYS A 76 -5.87 12.70 2.08
CA LYS A 76 -4.45 13.00 2.31
C LYS A 76 -4.10 13.17 3.77
N GLN A 77 -4.98 13.80 4.55
CA GLN A 77 -4.78 14.01 5.99
C GLN A 77 -4.89 12.73 6.83
N ARG A 78 -5.29 11.62 6.21
CA ARG A 78 -5.57 10.32 6.84
C ARG A 78 -4.59 9.23 6.42
N GLU A 79 -3.52 9.59 5.71
CA GLU A 79 -2.45 8.66 5.39
C GLU A 79 -1.90 8.00 6.67
N ALA A 80 -1.59 6.73 6.57
CA ALA A 80 -1.28 5.88 7.72
C ALA A 80 -0.10 4.97 7.41
N GLN A 81 0.61 4.56 8.46
CA GLN A 81 1.65 3.55 8.37
C GLN A 81 1.61 2.63 9.59
N VAL A 82 2.21 1.45 9.44
CA VAL A 82 2.35 0.51 10.54
C VAL A 82 3.69 0.74 11.24
N GLU A 83 3.62 0.98 12.54
CA GLU A 83 4.77 0.95 13.44
C GLU A 83 4.88 -0.43 14.08
N ARG A 84 6.05 -1.07 13.91
CA ARG A 84 6.38 -2.33 14.58
C ARG A 84 7.07 -2.05 15.91
N ARG A 85 6.43 -2.43 17.02
CA ARG A 85 6.98 -2.27 18.38
C ARG A 85 7.36 -3.60 19.01
N GLY A 86 8.43 -3.59 19.82
CA GLY A 86 8.91 -4.73 20.60
C GLY A 86 10.00 -5.54 19.89
N TRP A 87 10.89 -6.19 20.65
CA TRP A 87 12.04 -6.94 20.11
C TRP A 87 11.83 -8.46 20.06
N LEU A 88 10.93 -9.01 20.90
CA LEU A 88 10.68 -10.47 21.02
C LEU A 88 9.25 -10.87 20.66
N ARG A 89 8.28 -9.98 20.89
CA ARG A 89 6.89 -10.13 20.45
C ARG A 89 6.50 -8.86 19.74
N TYR A 90 6.59 -8.89 18.41
CA TYR A 90 6.18 -7.76 17.60
C TYR A 90 4.70 -7.47 17.82
N SER A 91 4.41 -6.23 18.14
CA SER A 91 3.07 -5.65 18.07
C SER A 91 3.06 -4.66 16.92
N TYR A 92 1.98 -4.69 16.14
CA TYR A 92 1.76 -3.78 15.03
C TYR A 92 0.75 -2.73 15.49
N ARG A 93 1.02 -1.47 15.20
CA ARG A 93 0.11 -0.37 15.48
C ARG A 93 0.06 0.56 14.29
N TRP A 94 -1.14 0.88 13.84
CA TRP A 94 -1.33 1.95 12.86
C TRP A 94 -1.10 3.30 13.52
N ILE A 95 -0.32 4.14 12.86
CA ILE A 95 -0.06 5.53 13.22
C ILE A 95 -0.25 6.39 11.97
N THR A 96 -0.29 7.71 12.13
CA THR A 96 -0.25 8.64 11.00
C THR A 96 1.00 8.41 10.15
N GLY A 97 0.86 8.47 8.83
CA GLY A 97 1.95 8.28 7.89
C GLY A 97 2.99 9.40 7.97
N ASP A 98 4.27 9.02 7.97
CA ASP A 98 5.38 9.98 8.02
C ASP A 98 5.49 10.83 6.76
N THR A 99 5.03 10.30 5.61
CA THR A 99 5.02 11.05 4.35
C THR A 99 4.17 12.31 4.45
N LEU A 100 3.02 12.25 5.14
CA LEU A 100 2.16 13.41 5.35
C LEU A 100 2.91 14.50 6.13
N THR A 101 3.54 14.14 7.25
CA THR A 101 4.20 15.11 8.13
C THR A 101 5.47 15.69 7.51
N LYS A 102 6.21 14.89 6.71
CA LYS A 102 7.42 15.32 6.01
C LYS A 102 7.13 16.21 4.79
N VAL A 103 6.14 15.84 3.97
CA VAL A 103 5.86 16.54 2.70
C VAL A 103 4.89 17.71 2.88
N PHE A 104 3.95 17.60 3.82
CA PHE A 104 2.93 18.61 4.09
C PHE A 104 2.87 18.98 5.58
N PRO A 105 3.90 19.65 6.12
CA PRO A 105 3.95 19.99 7.55
C PRO A 105 2.83 20.94 8.00
N HIS A 106 2.13 21.58 7.07
CA HIS A 106 0.99 22.47 7.33
C HIS A 106 -0.36 21.73 7.39
N LEU A 107 -0.43 20.47 6.94
CA LEU A 107 -1.64 19.67 7.05
C LEU A 107 -1.73 19.05 8.44
N THR A 108 -2.91 19.15 9.04
CA THR A 108 -3.18 18.53 10.35
C THR A 108 -3.60 17.08 10.13
N PRO A 109 -2.92 16.09 10.70
CA PRO A 109 -3.36 14.70 10.61
C PRO A 109 -4.73 14.47 11.25
N VAL A 110 -5.54 13.64 10.60
CA VAL A 110 -6.83 13.18 11.13
C VAL A 110 -6.73 11.68 11.43
N THR A 111 -7.11 11.27 12.63
CA THR A 111 -6.82 9.94 13.17
C THR A 111 -7.94 8.91 13.01
N ASP A 112 -9.08 9.28 12.44
CA ASP A 112 -10.27 8.41 12.37
C ASP A 112 -10.03 7.14 11.53
N LEU A 113 -9.27 7.23 10.42
CA LEU A 113 -8.83 6.04 9.69
C LEU A 113 -7.90 5.16 10.55
N VAL A 114 -6.91 5.75 11.22
CA VAL A 114 -5.96 5.03 12.07
C VAL A 114 -6.67 4.30 13.22
N GLU A 115 -7.67 4.93 13.84
CA GLU A 115 -8.49 4.34 14.90
C GLU A 115 -9.30 3.14 14.39
N ARG A 116 -9.88 3.26 13.19
CA ARG A 116 -10.58 2.15 12.52
C ARG A 116 -9.63 0.98 12.22
N LEU A 117 -8.46 1.25 11.66
CA LEU A 117 -7.48 0.21 11.32
C LEU A 117 -6.91 -0.50 12.57
N ASN A 118 -6.76 0.22 13.69
CA ASN A 118 -6.33 -0.36 14.96
C ASN A 118 -7.41 -1.19 15.66
N SER A 119 -8.69 -0.88 15.45
CA SER A 119 -9.82 -1.62 16.03
C SER A 119 -10.24 -2.84 15.21
N ASP A 120 -9.81 -2.95 13.96
CA ASP A 120 -10.09 -4.13 13.11
C ASP A 120 -9.24 -5.35 13.53
N GLY A 121 -9.84 -6.24 14.31
CA GLY A 121 -9.20 -7.46 14.80
C GLY A 121 -8.74 -8.43 13.69
N ARG A 122 -9.41 -8.45 12.52
CA ARG A 122 -9.02 -9.29 11.39
C ARG A 122 -7.81 -8.72 10.69
N LEU A 123 -7.75 -7.41 10.50
CA LEU A 123 -6.57 -6.72 9.97
C LEU A 123 -5.35 -6.95 10.87
N GLN A 124 -5.53 -6.87 12.20
CA GLN A 124 -4.45 -7.13 13.16
C GLN A 124 -3.93 -8.57 13.08
N ASP A 125 -4.80 -9.56 12.86
CA ASP A 125 -4.39 -10.96 12.65
C ASP A 125 -3.64 -11.14 11.32
N LEU A 126 -4.10 -10.51 10.23
CA LEU A 126 -3.41 -10.54 8.93
C LEU A 126 -2.02 -9.92 9.00
N LEU A 127 -1.87 -8.77 9.67
CA LEU A 127 -0.58 -8.10 9.90
C LEU A 127 0.42 -9.00 10.63
N ARG A 128 -0.02 -9.69 11.69
CA ARG A 128 0.85 -10.61 12.43
C ARG A 128 1.29 -11.80 11.58
N ARG A 129 0.43 -12.29 10.70
CA ARG A 129 0.72 -13.46 9.85
C ARG A 129 1.61 -13.10 8.67
N SER A 130 1.47 -11.92 8.09
CA SER A 130 2.22 -11.49 6.91
C SER A 130 3.71 -11.28 7.19
N VAL A 131 4.07 -10.96 8.44
CA VAL A 131 5.46 -10.72 8.88
C VAL A 131 6.16 -9.66 8.02
N ILE A 132 5.40 -8.65 7.60
CA ILE A 132 5.96 -7.48 6.91
C ILE A 132 6.82 -6.66 7.89
N ASP A 133 7.82 -6.01 7.33
CA ASP A 133 8.70 -5.12 8.08
C ASP A 133 8.12 -3.70 8.10
N GLU A 134 7.57 -3.25 6.97
CA GLU A 134 6.95 -1.94 6.83
C GLU A 134 5.65 -2.02 6.02
N LEU A 135 4.70 -1.13 6.32
CA LEU A 135 3.45 -0.99 5.60
C LEU A 135 2.98 0.46 5.62
N TYR A 136 2.71 1.01 4.44
CA TYR A 136 2.29 2.38 4.23
C TYR A 136 0.99 2.41 3.44
N ILE A 137 0.12 3.36 3.78
CA ILE A 137 -1.08 3.71 3.04
C ILE A 137 -0.99 5.20 2.73
N ASN A 138 -0.70 5.49 1.46
CA ASN A 138 -0.70 6.84 0.94
C ASN A 138 -1.91 7.04 0.03
N THR A 139 -2.34 8.27 -0.16
CA THR A 139 -3.21 8.63 -1.29
C THR A 139 -2.51 8.28 -2.60
N TYR A 140 -3.29 7.90 -3.63
CA TYR A 140 -2.72 7.46 -4.90
C TYR A 140 -1.91 8.57 -5.57
N PHE A 141 -0.67 8.25 -5.96
CA PHE A 141 0.15 9.08 -6.82
C PHE A 141 0.99 8.19 -7.73
N THR A 142 1.40 8.74 -8.88
CA THR A 142 2.43 8.15 -9.75
C THR A 142 3.75 8.90 -9.57
N MET A 143 4.85 8.20 -9.79
CA MET A 143 6.18 8.81 -9.84
C MET A 143 6.58 8.97 -11.30
N ASP A 144 6.89 10.20 -11.71
CA ASP A 144 7.47 10.43 -13.03
C ASP A 144 8.94 9.96 -13.04
N PRO A 145 9.42 9.29 -14.10
CA PRO A 145 10.81 8.87 -14.20
C PRO A 145 11.79 10.03 -13.99
N GLY A 146 12.68 9.90 -13.00
CA GLY A 146 13.70 10.93 -12.69
C GLY A 146 13.19 12.12 -11.87
N SER A 147 11.91 12.13 -11.46
CA SER A 147 11.36 13.14 -10.57
C SER A 147 11.69 12.87 -9.11
N ASP A 148 11.77 13.94 -8.30
CA ASP A 148 11.83 13.81 -6.84
C ASP A 148 10.48 13.26 -6.32
N PRO A 149 10.48 12.23 -5.46
CA PRO A 149 9.24 11.64 -4.94
C PRO A 149 8.34 12.64 -4.22
N ASN A 150 8.91 13.60 -3.47
CA ASN A 150 8.11 14.58 -2.75
C ASN A 150 7.44 15.57 -3.71
N GLU A 151 8.12 15.96 -4.78
CA GLU A 151 7.54 16.81 -5.83
C GLU A 151 6.41 16.10 -6.57
N SER A 152 6.57 14.81 -6.90
CA SER A 152 5.48 13.99 -7.47
C SER A 152 4.25 13.94 -6.55
N ILE A 153 4.47 13.76 -5.25
CA ILE A 153 3.39 13.73 -4.26
C ILE A 153 2.68 15.09 -4.15
N LYS A 154 3.43 16.21 -4.14
CA LYS A 154 2.85 17.56 -4.10
C LYS A 154 2.02 17.85 -5.33
N ARG A 155 2.53 17.51 -6.53
CA ARG A 155 1.81 17.69 -7.79
C ARG A 155 0.47 16.97 -7.79
N HIS A 156 0.44 15.72 -7.30
CA HIS A 156 -0.81 14.96 -7.17
C HIS A 156 -1.76 15.54 -6.10
N TYR A 157 -1.24 16.13 -5.03
CA TYR A 157 -2.09 16.83 -4.06
C TYR A 157 -2.75 18.08 -4.63
N GLU A 158 -2.04 18.81 -5.49
CA GLU A 158 -2.56 20.00 -6.16
C GLU A 158 -3.59 19.64 -7.24
N SER A 159 -3.26 18.67 -8.09
CA SER A 159 -4.07 18.25 -9.25
C SER A 159 -4.08 16.71 -9.39
N PRO A 160 -4.88 15.99 -8.59
CA PRO A 160 -4.93 14.53 -8.65
C PRO A 160 -5.60 14.06 -9.94
N GLU A 161 -4.99 13.08 -10.61
CA GLU A 161 -5.56 12.44 -11.81
C GLU A 161 -6.57 11.34 -11.45
N LYS A 162 -6.40 10.73 -10.28
CA LYS A 162 -7.27 9.67 -9.73
C LYS A 162 -7.49 9.89 -8.25
N VAL A 163 -8.59 9.36 -7.72
CA VAL A 163 -8.79 9.24 -6.27
C VAL A 163 -8.69 7.80 -5.85
N GLY A 164 -7.86 7.55 -4.87
CA GLY A 164 -7.61 6.21 -4.36
C GLY A 164 -6.46 6.20 -3.38
N TRP A 165 -5.96 5.00 -3.13
CA TRP A 165 -4.85 4.75 -2.23
C TRP A 165 -3.73 4.00 -2.95
N LEU A 166 -2.53 4.09 -2.38
CA LEU A 166 -1.38 3.30 -2.71
C LEU A 166 -0.93 2.59 -1.44
N ILE A 167 -1.11 1.27 -1.41
CA ILE A 167 -0.66 0.44 -0.30
C ILE A 167 0.71 -0.11 -0.66
N THR A 168 1.71 0.14 0.19
CA THR A 168 3.08 -0.35 0.01
C THR A 168 3.48 -1.20 1.19
N ALA A 169 3.68 -2.50 0.99
CA ALA A 169 4.25 -3.40 1.98
C ALA A 169 5.71 -3.74 1.62
N ILE A 170 6.60 -3.66 2.60
CA ILE A 170 8.02 -3.97 2.43
C ILE A 170 8.39 -5.17 3.31
N LYS A 171 9.13 -6.09 2.71
CA LYS A 171 9.71 -7.24 3.40
C LYS A 171 11.22 -7.28 3.13
N GLY A 172 11.99 -7.09 4.19
CA GLY A 172 13.46 -7.17 4.16
C GLY A 172 13.99 -8.60 3.96
N PRO A 173 15.33 -8.75 3.90
CA PRO A 173 16.03 -9.97 3.50
C PRO A 173 15.78 -11.17 4.44
N GLY A 174 16.16 -12.37 4.00
CA GLY A 174 16.12 -13.59 4.82
C GLY A 174 14.78 -14.34 4.78
N SER A 175 13.96 -14.02 3.79
CA SER A 175 12.58 -14.52 3.66
C SER A 175 12.36 -15.43 2.45
N GLU A 176 13.43 -15.72 1.71
CA GLU A 176 13.44 -16.39 0.40
C GLU A 176 12.95 -17.85 0.51
N TRP A 177 13.34 -18.55 1.59
CA TRP A 177 12.95 -19.93 1.86
C TRP A 177 11.44 -20.14 2.13
N ARG A 178 10.71 -19.06 2.41
CA ARG A 178 9.24 -19.06 2.62
C ARG A 178 8.51 -18.09 1.69
N PHE A 179 9.16 -17.67 0.61
CA PHE A 179 8.67 -16.60 -0.26
C PHE A 179 7.24 -16.85 -0.75
N ALA A 180 6.92 -18.08 -1.15
CA ALA A 180 5.58 -18.47 -1.56
C ALA A 180 4.49 -18.17 -0.52
N SER A 181 4.72 -18.57 0.73
CA SER A 181 3.78 -18.32 1.82
C SER A 181 3.69 -16.84 2.15
N ILE A 182 4.78 -16.08 2.00
CA ILE A 182 4.81 -14.64 2.26
C ILE A 182 4.00 -13.90 1.22
N VAL A 183 4.24 -14.17 -0.07
CA VAL A 183 3.48 -13.59 -1.19
C VAL A 183 1.97 -13.77 -0.97
N ARG A 184 1.53 -14.98 -0.61
CA ARG A 184 0.12 -15.26 -0.34
C ARG A 184 -0.42 -14.44 0.83
N ARG A 185 0.29 -14.39 1.96
CA ARG A 185 -0.16 -13.68 3.17
C ARG A 185 -0.15 -12.16 2.97
N ILE A 186 0.81 -11.63 2.23
CA ILE A 186 0.85 -10.21 1.87
C ILE A 186 -0.30 -9.90 0.93
N TYR A 187 -0.56 -10.72 -0.10
CA TYR A 187 -1.74 -10.55 -0.95
C TYR A 187 -3.04 -10.51 -0.11
N GLU A 188 -3.25 -11.47 0.79
CA GLU A 188 -4.46 -11.52 1.64
C GLU A 188 -4.60 -10.26 2.51
N LEU A 189 -3.49 -9.75 3.04
CA LEU A 189 -3.45 -8.50 3.79
C LEU A 189 -3.81 -7.29 2.92
N LEU A 190 -3.16 -7.15 1.75
CA LEU A 190 -3.35 -6.02 0.84
C LEU A 190 -4.79 -5.99 0.30
N ASP A 191 -5.33 -7.15 -0.08
CA ASP A 191 -6.69 -7.28 -0.59
C ASP A 191 -7.74 -6.94 0.47
N TYR A 192 -7.56 -7.42 1.69
CA TYR A 192 -8.46 -7.06 2.79
C TYR A 192 -8.41 -5.57 3.11
N LEU A 193 -7.19 -5.02 3.21
CA LEU A 193 -6.99 -3.61 3.52
C LEU A 193 -7.56 -2.70 2.42
N ALA A 194 -7.44 -3.07 1.16
CA ALA A 194 -8.03 -2.33 0.05
C ALA A 194 -9.55 -2.22 0.18
N GLY A 195 -10.25 -3.30 0.56
CA GLY A 195 -11.69 -3.25 0.83
C GLY A 195 -12.05 -2.26 1.93
N VAL A 196 -11.30 -2.30 3.05
CA VAL A 196 -11.48 -1.34 4.16
C VAL A 196 -11.29 0.10 3.70
N LEU A 197 -10.30 0.35 2.83
CA LEU A 197 -10.00 1.68 2.31
C LEU A 197 -11.04 2.20 1.31
N VAL A 198 -11.60 1.33 0.46
CA VAL A 198 -12.71 1.67 -0.44
C VAL A 198 -13.94 2.09 0.37
N ASP A 199 -14.34 1.27 1.35
CA ASP A 199 -15.47 1.56 2.23
C ASP A 199 -15.28 2.90 2.95
N TYR A 200 -14.08 3.11 3.49
CA TYR A 200 -13.73 4.33 4.20
C TYR A 200 -13.74 5.56 3.27
N THR A 201 -13.27 5.45 2.03
CA THR A 201 -13.34 6.55 1.05
C THR A 201 -14.78 6.96 0.76
N HIS A 202 -15.69 6.01 0.57
CA HIS A 202 -17.11 6.31 0.36
C HIS A 202 -17.78 6.91 1.61
N GLU A 203 -17.34 6.57 2.82
CA GLU A 203 -17.79 7.24 4.04
C GLU A 203 -17.34 8.70 4.10
N VAL A 204 -16.06 8.98 3.84
CA VAL A 204 -15.54 10.36 3.82
C VAL A 204 -16.26 11.18 2.75
N GLU A 205 -16.46 10.62 1.57
CA GLU A 205 -17.19 11.30 0.48
C GLU A 205 -18.63 11.67 0.88
N ARG A 206 -19.34 10.79 1.61
CA ARG A 206 -20.69 11.07 2.10
C ARG A 206 -20.72 12.20 3.14
N ARG A 207 -19.65 12.40 3.91
CA ARG A 207 -19.52 13.50 4.88
C ARG A 207 -19.24 14.85 4.22
N LEU A 208 -18.82 14.86 2.95
CA LEU A 208 -18.54 16.06 2.16
C LEU A 208 -19.73 16.54 1.30
N LEU A 209 -20.83 15.79 1.33
CA LEU A 209 -22.12 16.16 0.75
C LEU A 209 -22.91 17.03 1.73
#